data_AF-A0A7X6SWV1-F1
#
_entry.id   AF-A0A7X6SWV1-F1
#
_cell.length_a   1.000
_cell.length_b   1.000
_cell.length_c   1.000
_cell.angle_alpha   90.00
_cell.angle_beta   90.00
_cell.angle_gamma   90.00
#
_symmetry.space_group_name_H-M   'P 1'
#
loop_
_entity.id
_entity.type
_entity.pdbx_description
1 polymer ?
#
loop_
_entity_poly.entity_id
_entity_poly.type
_entity_poly.pdbx_seq_one_letter_code
_entity_poly.pdbx_strand_id
1 'polypeptide(L)'
;AELRAAGVEPAGLMAFTAERVRALEPERAADLDEKSIPHEVPSFIGRGDRAGAVHLEKGCYRGQETVARVENLGRSPRVLVMLQLDGSAPENPTPGSDISGPAGGRALGRIGTVVDDCDFGPIALGLIKRSALTGQDLRVGDVAVMVDPASLPEEQGEQAGRAAINRLRGR
;
A
#
# COMPACT_ATOMS: atom_id res chain seq x y z
N ALA A 1 10.52 18.71 25.91
CA ALA A 1 11.01 18.48 27.29
C ALA A 1 10.19 17.39 27.97
N GLU A 2 8.86 17.47 27.92
CA GLU A 2 7.94 16.47 28.50
C GLU A 2 8.16 15.03 28.01
N LEU A 3 8.33 14.82 26.69
CA LEU A 3 8.59 13.47 26.15
C LEU A 3 9.87 12.83 26.69
N ARG A 4 10.96 13.60 26.79
CA ARG A 4 12.22 13.12 27.37
C ARG A 4 12.07 12.86 28.87
N ALA A 5 11.33 13.70 29.59
CA ALA A 5 11.03 13.48 31.00
C ALA A 5 10.17 12.22 31.24
N ALA A 6 9.39 11.81 30.23
CA ALA A 6 8.64 10.54 30.21
C ALA A 6 9.48 9.33 29.72
N GLY A 7 10.79 9.50 29.48
CA GLY A 7 11.69 8.41 29.06
C GLY A 7 11.73 8.14 27.55
N VAL A 8 11.15 9.02 26.72
CA VAL A 8 11.23 8.89 25.25
C VAL A 8 12.56 9.44 24.76
N GLU A 9 13.32 8.59 24.08
CA GLU A 9 14.59 8.97 23.45
C GLU A 9 14.40 9.49 22.02
N PRO A 10 15.14 10.53 21.60
CA PRO A 10 15.12 10.98 20.21
C PRO A 10 15.63 9.90 19.25
N ALA A 11 14.95 9.75 18.11
CA ALA A 11 15.39 8.89 17.02
C ALA A 11 15.70 9.70 15.76
N GLY A 12 16.60 9.17 14.92
CA GLY A 12 16.97 9.78 13.64
C GLY A 12 15.94 9.53 12.54
N LEU A 13 16.14 10.16 11.38
CA LEU A 13 15.24 10.01 10.23
C LEU A 13 15.18 8.58 9.68
N MET A 14 16.26 7.80 9.78
CA MET A 14 16.25 6.40 9.35
C MET A 14 15.23 5.58 10.14
N ALA A 15 15.19 5.75 11.46
CA ALA A 15 14.21 5.09 12.33
C ALA A 15 12.79 5.57 12.01
N PHE A 16 12.59 6.87 11.81
CA PHE A 16 11.29 7.40 11.39
C PHE A 16 10.81 6.81 10.06
N THR A 17 11.69 6.73 9.06
CA THR A 17 11.34 6.16 7.74
C THR A 17 11.03 4.68 7.85
N ALA A 18 11.78 3.92 8.65
CA ALA A 18 11.50 2.51 8.91
C ALA A 18 10.12 2.31 9.56
N GLU A 19 9.81 3.06 10.61
CA GLU A 19 8.50 3.01 11.27
C GLU A 19 7.35 3.36 10.32
N ARG A 20 7.53 4.38 9.47
CA ARG A 20 6.56 4.75 8.43
C ARG A 20 6.30 3.61 7.45
N VAL A 21 7.35 2.93 6.98
CA VAL A 21 7.24 1.77 6.07
C VAL A 21 6.48 0.63 6.76
N ARG A 22 6.84 0.30 8.01
CA ARG A 22 6.14 -0.72 8.82
C ARG A 22 4.66 -0.39 9.03
N ALA A 23 4.35 0.89 9.22
CA ALA A 23 2.99 1.39 9.41
C ALA A 23 2.16 1.48 8.11
N LEU A 24 2.75 1.14 6.95
CA LEU A 24 2.13 1.29 5.63
C LEU A 24 1.71 2.73 5.32
N GLU A 25 2.52 3.70 5.77
CA GLU A 25 2.28 5.12 5.59
C GLU A 25 3.09 5.65 4.39
N PRO A 26 2.47 5.90 3.23
CA PRO A 26 3.22 6.28 2.04
C PRO A 26 3.61 7.77 2.05
N GLU A 27 4.81 8.06 1.56
CA GLU A 27 5.21 9.36 1.06
C GLU A 27 4.81 9.46 -0.43
N ARG A 28 4.05 10.50 -0.77
CA ARG A 28 3.51 10.66 -2.13
C ARG A 28 4.56 10.59 -3.24
N ALA A 29 5.74 11.18 -3.04
CA ALA A 29 6.77 11.26 -4.07
C ALA A 29 7.52 9.93 -4.27
N ALA A 30 7.71 9.15 -3.20
CA ALA A 30 8.46 7.91 -3.23
C ALA A 30 7.56 6.70 -3.52
N ASP A 31 6.42 6.61 -2.84
CA ASP A 31 5.62 5.40 -2.72
C ASP A 31 4.41 5.34 -3.66
N LEU A 32 3.98 6.50 -4.18
CA LEU A 32 2.80 6.65 -5.03
C LEU A 32 3.18 7.21 -6.41
N ASP A 33 2.23 7.18 -7.34
CA ASP A 33 2.38 7.78 -8.67
C ASP A 33 1.24 8.75 -9.02
N GLU A 34 1.32 9.41 -10.17
CA GLU A 34 0.28 10.38 -10.56
C GLU A 34 -1.10 9.76 -10.83
N LYS A 35 -1.18 8.43 -10.89
CA LYS A 35 -2.41 7.66 -11.13
C LYS A 35 -2.96 7.05 -9.84
N SER A 36 -2.26 7.22 -8.72
CA SER A 36 -2.68 6.67 -7.44
C SER A 36 -4.03 7.23 -7.01
N ILE A 37 -4.91 6.33 -6.58
CA ILE A 37 -6.22 6.70 -6.02
C ILE A 37 -6.26 6.36 -4.53
N PRO A 38 -7.09 7.06 -3.72
CA PRO A 38 -7.08 6.87 -2.27
C PRO A 38 -7.26 5.41 -1.81
N HIS A 39 -8.14 4.65 -2.48
CA HIS A 39 -8.40 3.24 -2.15
C HIS A 39 -7.23 2.28 -2.38
N GLU A 40 -6.18 2.71 -3.08
CA GLU A 40 -4.95 1.93 -3.19
C GLU A 40 -4.13 1.96 -1.88
N VAL A 41 -4.38 2.94 -1.00
CA VAL A 41 -3.78 3.05 0.33
C VAL A 41 -4.88 2.84 1.37
N PRO A 42 -5.07 1.62 1.91
CA PRO A 42 -6.22 1.31 2.75
C PRO A 42 -6.37 2.23 3.96
N SER A 43 -5.27 2.66 4.57
CA SER A 43 -5.25 3.59 5.72
C SER A 43 -5.78 4.99 5.40
N PHE A 44 -5.87 5.37 4.12
CA PHE A 44 -6.47 6.65 3.73
C PHE A 44 -7.99 6.65 3.81
N ILE A 45 -8.66 5.49 3.79
CA ILE A 45 -10.11 5.43 3.80
C ILE A 45 -10.61 5.36 5.24
N GLY A 46 -11.26 6.42 5.71
CA GLY A 46 -11.89 6.43 7.03
C GLY A 46 -13.10 5.51 7.04
N ARG A 47 -13.07 4.46 7.88
CA ARG A 47 -14.16 3.47 8.03
C ARG A 47 -14.39 3.16 9.50
N GLY A 48 -15.65 3.16 9.93
CA GLY A 48 -16.00 3.03 11.35
C GLY A 48 -15.32 4.14 12.17
N ASP A 49 -14.71 3.77 13.29
CA ASP A 49 -14.01 4.71 14.18
C ASP A 49 -12.58 5.04 13.72
N ARG A 50 -12.09 4.43 12.61
CA ARG A 50 -10.76 4.72 12.09
C ARG A 50 -10.78 6.04 11.33
N ALA A 51 -10.04 7.02 11.84
CA ALA A 51 -9.72 8.23 11.09
C ALA A 51 -8.91 7.87 9.83
N GLY A 52 -9.27 8.51 8.71
CA GLY A 52 -8.55 8.39 7.44
C GLY A 52 -8.52 9.73 6.72
N ALA A 53 -7.71 9.83 5.66
CA ALA A 53 -7.62 11.04 4.83
C ALA A 53 -8.89 11.32 4.02
N VAL A 54 -9.70 10.29 3.74
CA VAL A 54 -10.95 10.36 2.99
C VAL A 54 -12.13 10.01 3.88
N HIS A 55 -13.07 10.95 3.98
CA HIS A 55 -14.34 10.74 4.65
C HIS A 55 -15.40 10.34 3.60
N LEU A 56 -16.01 9.17 3.75
CA LEU A 56 -16.94 8.63 2.75
C LEU A 56 -18.30 9.34 2.74
N GLU A 57 -18.71 9.93 3.87
CA GLU A 57 -20.04 10.53 4.04
C GLU A 57 -20.04 12.06 4.08
N LYS A 58 -18.92 12.72 3.74
CA LYS A 58 -18.86 14.19 3.73
C LYS A 58 -19.47 14.76 2.45
N GLY A 59 -19.71 16.07 2.45
CA GLY A 59 -20.14 16.81 1.26
C GLY A 59 -19.14 16.75 0.10
N CYS A 60 -19.53 17.33 -1.04
CA CYS A 60 -18.80 17.10 -2.29
C CYS A 60 -17.36 17.65 -2.28
N TYR A 61 -16.44 16.88 -2.87
CA TYR A 61 -15.04 17.27 -3.10
C TYR A 61 -14.53 16.72 -4.45
N ARG A 62 -13.44 17.33 -4.94
CA ARG A 62 -12.88 16.97 -6.25
C ARG A 62 -12.38 15.52 -6.26
N GLY A 63 -12.83 14.74 -7.24
CA GLY A 63 -12.44 13.34 -7.41
C GLY A 63 -13.26 12.33 -6.60
N GLN A 64 -14.30 12.77 -5.89
CA GLN A 64 -15.17 11.87 -5.10
C GLN A 64 -15.83 10.79 -5.94
N GLU A 65 -16.09 11.02 -7.23
CA GLU A 65 -16.80 10.04 -8.07
C GLU A 65 -15.97 8.76 -8.19
N THR A 66 -14.65 8.88 -8.38
CA THR A 66 -13.74 7.73 -8.40
C THR A 66 -13.74 7.01 -7.06
N VAL A 67 -13.67 7.77 -5.96
CA VAL A 67 -13.70 7.20 -4.60
C VAL A 67 -15.01 6.45 -4.36
N ALA A 68 -16.16 7.08 -4.59
CA ALA A 68 -17.47 6.48 -4.39
C ALA A 68 -17.69 5.26 -5.31
N ARG A 69 -17.21 5.32 -6.56
CA ARG A 69 -17.28 4.19 -7.50
C ARG A 69 -16.51 2.99 -6.98
N VAL A 70 -15.27 3.21 -6.50
CA VAL A 70 -14.47 2.11 -5.95
C VAL A 70 -15.09 1.59 -4.67
N GLU A 71 -15.50 2.45 -3.73
CA GLU A 71 -16.12 2.00 -2.48
C GLU A 71 -17.39 1.14 -2.70
N ASN A 72 -18.21 1.48 -3.70
CA ASN A 72 -19.53 0.87 -3.87
C ASN A 72 -19.60 -0.25 -4.91
N LEU A 73 -18.71 -0.30 -5.90
CA LEU A 73 -18.89 -1.15 -7.08
C LEU A 73 -17.75 -2.11 -7.41
N GLY A 74 -16.52 -1.85 -6.96
CA GLY A 74 -15.40 -2.76 -7.18
C GLY A 74 -14.24 -2.55 -6.21
N ARG A 75 -13.05 -3.00 -6.60
CA ARG A 75 -11.85 -2.84 -5.77
C ARG A 75 -10.84 -1.97 -6.50
N SER A 76 -9.95 -1.33 -5.75
CA SER A 76 -8.81 -0.62 -6.34
C SER A 76 -8.00 -1.61 -7.21
N PRO A 77 -7.49 -1.22 -8.40
CA PRO A 77 -6.74 -2.14 -9.26
C PRO A 77 -5.38 -2.53 -8.64
N ARG A 78 -4.83 -1.67 -7.79
CA ARG A 78 -3.59 -1.86 -7.05
C ARG A 78 -3.83 -1.71 -5.54
N VAL A 79 -2.83 -2.06 -4.76
CA VAL A 79 -2.82 -1.83 -3.31
C VAL A 79 -1.38 -1.60 -2.85
N LEU A 80 -1.22 -0.70 -1.88
CA LEU A 80 0.01 -0.48 -1.15
C LEU A 80 0.20 -1.62 -0.13
N VAL A 81 1.35 -2.28 -0.20
CA VAL A 81 1.73 -3.39 0.68
C VAL A 81 3.15 -3.18 1.19
N MET A 82 3.53 -3.93 2.22
CA MET A 82 4.92 -4.08 2.61
C MET A 82 5.55 -5.22 1.80
N LEU A 83 6.78 -4.99 1.34
CA LEU A 83 7.60 -5.97 0.64
C LEU A 83 8.78 -6.34 1.52
N GLN A 84 9.02 -7.65 1.64
CA GLN A 84 10.25 -8.22 2.18
C GLN A 84 11.24 -8.38 1.02
N LEU A 85 12.46 -7.85 1.17
CA LEU A 85 13.48 -7.90 0.12
C LEU A 85 14.53 -8.96 0.45
N ASP A 86 15.10 -9.57 -0.59
CA ASP A 86 16.27 -10.42 -0.45
C ASP A 86 17.52 -9.56 -0.21
N GLY A 87 17.96 -9.51 1.05
CA GLY A 87 19.16 -8.76 1.48
C GLY A 87 20.50 -9.35 1.02
N SER A 88 20.51 -10.45 0.27
CA SER A 88 21.75 -11.00 -0.32
C SER A 88 22.15 -10.32 -1.63
N ALA A 89 21.26 -9.52 -2.22
CA ALA A 89 21.56 -8.75 -3.42
C ALA A 89 22.60 -7.64 -3.12
N PRO A 90 23.47 -7.32 -4.09
CA PRO A 90 24.56 -6.35 -3.87
C PRO A 90 24.08 -4.91 -3.68
N GLU A 91 22.92 -4.57 -4.24
CA GLU A 91 22.34 -3.23 -4.17
C GLU A 91 20.84 -3.30 -3.91
N ASN A 92 20.36 -2.38 -3.07
CA ASN A 92 18.93 -2.21 -2.83
C ASN A 92 18.25 -1.57 -4.06
N PRO A 93 17.00 -1.95 -4.37
CA PRO A 93 16.28 -1.36 -5.49
C PRO A 93 16.02 0.13 -5.26
N THR A 94 16.10 0.92 -6.34
CA THR A 94 15.75 2.34 -6.30
C THR A 94 14.22 2.52 -6.20
N PRO A 95 13.74 3.41 -5.32
CA PRO A 95 12.34 3.82 -5.30
C PRO A 95 11.86 4.21 -6.69
N GLY A 96 10.83 3.52 -7.12
CA GLY A 96 10.18 3.73 -8.38
C GLY A 96 10.48 2.75 -9.50
N SER A 97 11.41 1.82 -9.26
CA SER A 97 11.64 0.68 -10.13
C SER A 97 10.40 -0.22 -10.24
N ASP A 98 10.24 -0.84 -11.41
CA ASP A 98 9.12 -1.74 -11.68
C ASP A 98 9.26 -3.05 -10.92
N ILE A 99 8.15 -3.48 -10.31
CA ILE A 99 7.99 -4.85 -9.80
C ILE A 99 7.51 -5.71 -10.95
N SER A 100 8.13 -6.85 -11.19
CA SER A 100 7.76 -7.78 -12.26
C SER A 100 7.86 -9.24 -11.80
N GLY A 101 7.41 -10.18 -12.65
CA GLY A 101 7.59 -11.61 -12.40
C GLY A 101 9.03 -12.07 -12.70
N PRO A 102 9.38 -13.34 -12.45
CA PRO A 102 10.76 -13.83 -12.58
C PRO A 102 11.31 -13.79 -14.01
N ALA A 103 10.44 -13.89 -15.03
CA ALA A 103 10.82 -13.73 -16.43
C ALA A 103 10.86 -12.26 -16.90
N GLY A 104 10.65 -11.31 -15.99
CA GLY A 104 10.49 -9.89 -16.30
C GLY A 104 9.18 -9.59 -17.05
N GLY A 105 9.20 -8.52 -17.85
CA GLY A 105 8.09 -8.15 -18.74
C GLY A 105 7.22 -7.03 -18.19
N ARG A 106 5.90 -7.18 -18.30
CA ARG A 106 4.94 -6.12 -17.93
C ARG A 106 4.99 -5.86 -16.42
N ALA A 107 5.27 -4.62 -16.05
CA ALA A 107 5.24 -4.16 -14.66
C ALA A 107 3.93 -4.58 -13.96
N LEU A 108 4.09 -5.28 -12.83
CA LEU A 108 3.04 -5.71 -11.92
C LEU A 108 2.80 -4.70 -10.80
N GLY A 109 3.77 -3.81 -10.57
CA GLY A 109 3.70 -2.76 -9.56
C GLY A 109 4.94 -1.88 -9.63
N ARG A 110 5.12 -1.07 -8.60
CA ARG A 110 6.26 -0.17 -8.42
C ARG A 110 6.75 -0.28 -6.99
N ILE A 111 8.07 -0.36 -6.80
CA ILE A 111 8.65 -0.27 -5.45
C ILE A 111 8.67 1.19 -5.00
N GLY A 112 8.41 1.42 -3.72
CA GLY A 112 8.52 2.72 -3.08
C GLY A 112 9.80 2.84 -2.28
N THR A 113 9.69 3.49 -1.12
CA THR A 113 10.70 3.64 -0.09
C THR A 113 11.24 2.29 0.32
N VAL A 114 12.57 2.15 0.30
CA VAL A 114 13.32 0.97 0.75
C VAL A 114 14.15 1.37 1.98
N VAL A 115 14.16 0.52 3.00
CA VAL A 115 14.88 0.74 4.26
C VAL A 115 15.43 -0.56 4.81
N ASP A 116 16.55 -0.48 5.52
CA ASP A 116 17.07 -1.56 6.35
C ASP A 116 16.49 -1.40 7.77
N ASP A 117 15.46 -2.17 8.07
CA ASP A 117 14.79 -2.20 9.38
C ASP A 117 15.54 -3.09 10.38
N CYS A 118 15.51 -2.73 11.67
CA CYS A 118 16.24 -3.44 12.70
C CYS A 118 15.66 -4.82 13.04
N ASP A 119 14.35 -5.01 12.87
CA ASP A 119 13.63 -6.25 13.22
C ASP A 119 13.37 -7.11 11.98
N PHE A 120 13.03 -6.46 10.86
CA PHE A 120 12.63 -7.13 9.61
C PHE A 120 13.75 -7.26 8.58
N GLY A 121 14.87 -6.54 8.75
CA GLY A 121 15.89 -6.42 7.71
C GLY A 121 15.41 -5.53 6.55
N PRO A 122 15.82 -5.79 5.30
CA PRO A 122 15.46 -4.91 4.19
C PRO A 122 13.98 -5.05 3.82
N ILE A 123 13.23 -3.97 4.01
CA ILE A 123 11.80 -3.87 3.70
C ILE A 123 11.52 -2.67 2.81
N ALA A 124 10.39 -2.69 2.11
CA ALA A 124 9.94 -1.56 1.32
C ALA A 124 8.42 -1.43 1.31
N LEU A 125 7.93 -0.25 0.92
CA LEU A 125 6.57 -0.14 0.42
C LEU A 125 6.51 -0.53 -1.05
N GLY A 126 5.40 -1.13 -1.47
CA GLY A 126 5.15 -1.48 -2.86
C GLY A 126 3.72 -1.20 -3.27
N LEU A 127 3.53 -0.50 -4.38
CA LEU A 127 2.22 -0.31 -4.99
C LEU A 127 2.01 -1.36 -6.08
N ILE A 128 1.30 -2.44 -5.75
CA ILE A 128 1.21 -3.65 -6.60
C ILE A 128 -0.21 -3.91 -7.09
N LYS A 129 -0.36 -4.43 -8.31
CA LYS A 129 -1.64 -4.91 -8.84
C LYS A 129 -2.19 -6.01 -7.95
N ARG A 130 -3.51 -5.96 -7.70
CA ARG A 130 -4.19 -6.98 -6.91
C ARG A 130 -4.04 -8.40 -7.48
N SER A 131 -3.98 -8.53 -8.80
CA SER A 131 -3.79 -9.82 -9.48
C SER A 131 -2.44 -10.47 -9.20
N ALA A 132 -1.46 -9.73 -8.68
CA ALA A 132 -0.11 -10.21 -8.37
C ALA A 132 0.11 -10.46 -6.88
N LEU A 133 -0.91 -10.27 -6.03
CA LEU A 133 -0.80 -10.50 -4.58
C LEU A 133 -0.69 -11.98 -4.20
N THR A 134 -1.13 -12.88 -5.08
CA THR A 134 -1.18 -14.32 -4.79
C THR A 134 -0.44 -15.11 -5.87
N GLY A 135 0.50 -15.96 -5.44
CA GLY A 135 1.02 -17.05 -6.27
C GLY A 135 1.98 -16.63 -7.39
N GLN A 136 2.70 -15.52 -7.23
CA GLN A 136 3.74 -15.10 -8.16
C GLN A 136 5.02 -14.76 -7.41
N ASP A 137 6.14 -15.30 -7.87
CA ASP A 137 7.45 -14.79 -7.49
C ASP A 137 7.58 -13.38 -8.05
N LEU A 138 8.09 -12.45 -7.25
CA LEU A 138 8.24 -11.05 -7.63
C LEU A 138 9.70 -10.65 -7.56
N ARG A 139 10.10 -9.75 -8.46
CA ARG A 139 11.45 -9.19 -8.51
C ARG A 139 11.41 -7.71 -8.85
N VAL A 140 12.43 -6.99 -8.37
CA VAL A 140 12.76 -5.63 -8.79
C VAL A 140 14.21 -5.65 -9.28
N GLY A 141 14.39 -5.63 -10.59
CA GLY A 141 15.69 -5.96 -11.18
C GLY A 141 16.17 -7.34 -10.73
N ASP A 142 17.34 -7.38 -10.08
CA ASP A 142 17.96 -8.60 -9.58
C ASP A 142 17.59 -8.95 -8.13
N VAL A 143 16.75 -8.14 -7.48
CA VAL A 143 16.34 -8.37 -6.10
C VAL A 143 15.03 -9.15 -6.09
N ALA A 144 15.03 -10.31 -5.43
CA ALA A 144 13.80 -11.05 -5.14
C ALA A 144 13.01 -10.30 -4.06
N VAL A 145 11.69 -10.19 -4.24
CA VAL A 145 10.81 -9.54 -3.27
C VAL A 145 9.59 -10.41 -3.00
N MET A 146 9.05 -10.33 -1.79
CA MET A 146 7.81 -11.00 -1.41
C MET A 146 6.86 -10.01 -0.74
N VAL A 147 5.57 -10.13 -1.04
CA VAL A 147 4.54 -9.38 -0.33
C VAL A 147 4.41 -9.93 1.09
N ASP A 148 4.51 -9.06 2.09
CA ASP A 148 4.25 -9.46 3.47
C ASP A 148 2.74 -9.76 3.64
N PRO A 149 2.34 -11.00 3.98
CA PRO A 149 0.94 -11.36 4.13
C PRO A 149 0.20 -10.52 5.19
N ALA A 150 0.88 -10.05 6.23
CA ALA A 150 0.29 -9.23 7.28
C ALA A 150 -0.05 -7.80 6.79
N SER A 151 0.55 -7.37 5.67
CA SER A 151 0.26 -6.07 5.06
C SER A 151 -0.93 -6.10 4.10
N LEU A 152 -1.47 -7.28 3.78
CA LEU A 152 -2.61 -7.41 2.87
C LEU A 152 -3.86 -6.78 3.51
N PRO A 153 -4.63 -5.98 2.76
CA PRO A 153 -5.86 -5.41 3.30
C PRO A 153 -6.87 -6.51 3.62
N GLU A 154 -7.65 -6.31 4.67
CA GLU A 154 -8.85 -7.10 4.89
C GLU A 154 -9.83 -6.88 3.73
N GLU A 155 -10.16 -7.96 3.02
CA GLU A 155 -11.08 -7.90 1.91
C GLU A 155 -12.51 -7.74 2.42
N GLN A 156 -13.14 -6.63 2.06
CA GLN A 156 -14.54 -6.40 2.36
C GLN A 156 -15.43 -7.34 1.53
N GLY A 157 -16.57 -7.70 2.13
CA GLY A 157 -17.62 -8.50 1.50
C GLY A 157 -18.28 -7.81 0.30
N GLU A 158 -19.49 -8.24 -0.04
CA GLU A 158 -20.22 -7.62 -1.14
C GLU A 158 -20.48 -6.13 -0.87
N GLN A 159 -20.15 -5.28 -1.83
CA GLN A 159 -20.33 -3.85 -1.70
C GLN A 159 -21.77 -3.42 -1.94
N ALA A 160 -22.23 -2.41 -1.20
CA ALA A 160 -23.63 -1.98 -1.20
C ALA A 160 -24.16 -1.63 -2.60
N GLY A 161 -23.37 -0.92 -3.42
CA GLY A 161 -23.75 -0.59 -4.79
C GLY A 161 -23.86 -1.82 -5.69
N ARG A 162 -22.92 -2.77 -5.59
CA ARG A 162 -22.98 -4.05 -6.31
C ARG A 162 -24.21 -4.87 -5.90
N ALA A 163 -24.48 -4.99 -4.61
CA ALA A 163 -25.64 -5.70 -4.08
C ALA A 163 -26.96 -5.08 -4.55
N ALA A 164 -27.05 -3.74 -4.62
CA ALA A 164 -28.21 -3.05 -5.17
C ALA A 164 -28.43 -3.37 -6.66
N ILE A 165 -27.36 -3.38 -7.46
CA ILE A 165 -27.44 -3.74 -8.89
C ILE A 165 -27.87 -5.20 -9.07
N ASN A 166 -27.34 -6.12 -8.28
CA ASN A 166 -27.71 -7.54 -8.36
C ASN A 166 -29.20 -7.75 -8.06
N ARG A 167 -29.71 -7.12 -6.98
CA ARG A 167 -31.14 -7.12 -6.63
C ARG A 167 -32.02 -6.59 -7.76
N LEU A 168 -31.63 -5.46 -8.39
CA LEU A 168 -32.36 -4.90 -9.53
C LEU A 168 -32.39 -5.83 -10.76
N ARG A 169 -31.37 -6.68 -10.91
CA ARG A 169 -31.26 -7.66 -11.99
C ARG A 169 -31.89 -9.01 -11.65
N GLY A 170 -32.52 -9.15 -10.48
CA GLY A 170 -33.12 -10.41 -10.02
C GLY A 170 -32.08 -11.52 -9.79
N ARG A 171 -30.84 -11.15 -9.44
CA ARG A 171 -29.75 -12.06 -9.09
C ARG A 171 -29.50 -12.07 -7.60
#